data_AF-A0AAU1BWJ4-F1
#
_entry.id   AF-A0AAU1BWJ4-F1
#
_cell.length_a   1.000
_cell.length_b   1.000
_cell.length_c   1.000
_cell.angle_alpha   90.00
_cell.angle_beta   90.00
_cell.angle_gamma   90.00
#
_symmetry.space_group_name_H-M   'P 1'
#
loop_
_entity.id
_entity.type
_entity.pdbx_description
1 polymer ?
#
loop_
_entity_poly.entity_id
_entity_poly.type
_entity_poly.pdbx_seq_one_letter_code
_entity_poly.pdbx_strand_id
1 'polypeptide(L)'
;MGSTGITEADVDMAMAVVESSRQSLRRDDPAVQALAAAVSVRRRLQGEEAVTDDELLAAHDQLYAKVPHRNGGSLEALADTLLGRGMVPSPGDYDGDWWLWWPKKGYGPCRDCRESRSLTRYSAKWGKPYRYLCARCRKQELADDTAYLNSVTGVTPEEGESAESLFSRRTAALIGQLGSQAAAPERQVGRPDTEQWGEYVDRLMEVLGPLDWAGWEVPDEYDSDWDAETGPMLFATLWRTSAALDIEYYPRESRLRFLPYEDVCGDFPESFSALDEEVELTVTLQGDEAVTVVQHRAGALGLLDATRVRVVEGADPEAAEAFEAESLLSLFGPAASYRKIPVADIVKEAVQHPDLSTYLRWVVGMAGRNVHPDPVPDAAALGIAAWCWRNETAVEAHHLPSDVLMARVNMAVTRAVLPHVCPYEGIDWDGIEQSLTDTDWELPNGRTVSSLFRDGWPEVQSTVREQIRKWQRLDSELLGPDTTLRLMTIGGSTSYTCHWWGQGRWRAICEEIVRDAVEAGFTLPQPYDSRGPDALIDGLEHPDMQSDAVLDWLIDMPEAPVSGPHGLRHHPATQPLVREYDPWWVTPEGD
;
A
#
# COMPACT_ATOMS: atom_id res chain seq x y z
N MET A 1 -0.28 -37.84 -6.01
CA MET A 1 0.51 -37.34 -4.85
C MET A 1 1.78 -38.18 -4.77
N GLY A 2 2.81 -37.79 -5.53
CA GLY A 2 4.11 -38.45 -5.52
C GLY A 2 4.96 -37.90 -4.39
N SER A 3 5.77 -38.76 -3.78
CA SER A 3 6.79 -38.43 -2.77
C SER A 3 7.62 -37.23 -3.24
N THR A 4 7.63 -36.14 -2.46
CA THR A 4 8.24 -34.84 -2.83
C THR A 4 9.76 -34.88 -2.95
N GLY A 5 10.45 -36.01 -2.70
CA GLY A 5 11.89 -36.16 -2.90
C GLY A 5 12.78 -35.32 -1.97
N ILE A 6 12.17 -34.46 -1.14
CA ILE A 6 12.82 -33.64 -0.13
C ILE A 6 13.30 -34.56 1.00
N THR A 7 14.59 -34.48 1.30
CA THR A 7 15.25 -35.22 2.38
C THR A 7 15.45 -34.33 3.61
N GLU A 8 15.68 -34.93 4.77
CA GLU A 8 16.01 -34.19 6.00
C GLU A 8 17.28 -33.33 5.83
N ALA A 9 18.24 -33.79 5.02
CA ALA A 9 19.43 -33.04 4.64
C ALA A 9 19.11 -31.79 3.78
N ASP A 10 18.10 -31.85 2.91
CA ASP A 10 17.67 -30.70 2.11
C ASP A 10 17.02 -29.62 3.01
N VAL A 11 16.27 -30.03 4.03
CA VAL A 11 15.68 -29.13 5.05
C VAL A 11 16.77 -28.54 5.95
N ASP A 12 17.76 -29.33 6.35
CA ASP A 12 18.88 -28.85 7.16
C ASP A 12 19.75 -27.84 6.40
N MET A 13 19.96 -28.06 5.10
CA MET A 13 20.69 -27.12 4.26
C MET A 13 19.88 -25.84 4.00
N ALA A 14 18.55 -25.95 3.84
CA ALA A 14 17.67 -24.79 3.80
C ALA A 14 17.73 -23.98 5.10
N MET A 15 17.66 -24.65 6.26
CA MET A 15 17.79 -24.00 7.57
C MET A 15 19.16 -23.32 7.75
N ALA A 16 20.25 -23.95 7.32
CA ALA A 16 21.59 -23.35 7.41
C ALA A 16 21.71 -22.06 6.58
N VAL A 17 21.07 -22.03 5.40
CA VAL A 17 20.97 -20.81 4.59
C VAL A 17 20.18 -19.73 5.34
N VAL A 18 19.00 -20.07 5.87
CA VAL A 18 18.16 -19.10 6.62
C VAL A 18 18.87 -18.58 7.89
N GLU A 19 19.57 -19.45 8.61
CA GLU A 19 20.34 -19.09 9.81
C GLU A 19 21.53 -18.18 9.47
N SER A 20 22.18 -18.40 8.32
CA SER A 20 23.27 -17.53 7.83
C SER A 20 22.77 -16.13 7.46
N SER A 21 21.50 -16.02 7.04
CA SER A 21 20.79 -14.76 6.78
C SER A 21 20.21 -14.11 8.05
N ARG A 22 20.61 -14.55 9.25
CA ARG A 22 20.22 -14.00 10.57
C ARG A 22 18.72 -14.00 10.88
N GLN A 23 17.93 -14.90 10.30
CA GLN A 23 16.49 -15.05 10.59
C GLN A 23 16.21 -16.24 11.54
N SER A 24 15.30 -16.06 12.50
CA SER A 24 14.77 -17.15 13.34
C SER A 24 13.48 -17.73 12.75
N LEU A 25 13.59 -18.50 11.67
CA LEU A 25 12.46 -19.26 11.14
C LEU A 25 12.43 -20.68 11.72
N ARG A 26 11.23 -21.27 11.76
CA ARG A 26 11.05 -22.66 12.18
C ARG A 26 11.17 -23.59 10.97
N ARG A 27 11.52 -24.86 11.21
CA ARG A 27 11.65 -25.88 10.16
C ARG A 27 10.38 -26.11 9.33
N ASP A 28 9.21 -25.86 9.91
CA ASP A 28 7.90 -25.99 9.27
C ASP A 28 7.44 -24.72 8.54
N ASP A 29 8.26 -23.67 8.54
CA ASP A 29 7.93 -22.42 7.85
C ASP A 29 7.80 -22.63 6.33
N PRO A 30 6.74 -22.11 5.67
CA PRO A 30 6.56 -22.22 4.24
C PRO A 30 7.75 -21.75 3.39
N ALA A 31 8.51 -20.75 3.85
CA ALA A 31 9.72 -20.28 3.20
C ALA A 31 10.86 -21.31 3.27
N VAL A 32 11.02 -21.96 4.43
CA VAL A 32 12.01 -23.05 4.61
C VAL A 32 11.65 -24.25 3.75
N GLN A 33 10.36 -24.58 3.63
CA GLN A 33 9.90 -25.68 2.78
C GLN A 33 10.09 -25.39 1.28
N ALA A 34 9.82 -24.17 0.84
CA ALA A 34 10.08 -23.74 -0.54
C ALA A 34 11.59 -23.78 -0.86
N LEU A 35 12.44 -23.34 0.07
CA LEU A 35 13.88 -23.40 -0.07
C LEU A 35 14.41 -24.85 -0.09
N ALA A 36 13.87 -25.72 0.78
CA ALA A 36 14.23 -27.15 0.79
C ALA A 36 13.85 -27.85 -0.53
N ALA A 37 12.71 -27.48 -1.13
CA ALA A 37 12.31 -27.98 -2.45
C ALA A 37 13.29 -27.55 -3.55
N ALA A 38 13.69 -26.28 -3.56
CA ALA A 38 14.69 -25.75 -4.49
C ALA A 38 16.06 -26.42 -4.34
N VAL A 39 16.52 -26.58 -3.09
CA VAL A 39 17.76 -27.30 -2.75
C VAL A 39 17.72 -28.75 -3.24
N SER A 40 16.61 -29.44 -3.01
CA SER A 40 16.43 -30.84 -3.43
C SER A 40 16.52 -30.98 -4.95
N VAL A 41 15.86 -30.08 -5.70
CA VAL A 41 15.93 -30.06 -7.16
C VAL A 41 17.35 -29.80 -7.67
N ARG A 42 18.07 -28.83 -7.08
CA ARG A 42 19.48 -28.56 -7.44
C ARG A 42 20.40 -29.75 -7.17
N ARG A 43 20.28 -30.39 -6.00
CA ARG A 43 21.06 -31.58 -5.65
C ARG A 43 20.84 -32.70 -6.66
N ARG A 44 19.58 -32.94 -7.06
CA ARG A 44 19.22 -33.97 -8.05
C ARG A 44 19.78 -33.66 -9.44
N LEU A 45 19.74 -32.38 -9.86
CA LEU A 45 20.35 -31.93 -11.11
C LEU A 45 21.87 -32.16 -11.13
N GLN A 46 22.55 -31.93 -10.01
CA GLN A 46 24.00 -32.17 -9.87
C GLN A 46 24.36 -33.66 -9.75
N GLY A 47 23.45 -34.47 -9.22
CA GLY A 47 23.63 -35.92 -9.01
C GLY A 47 23.25 -36.80 -10.21
N GLU A 48 23.04 -36.23 -11.39
CA GLU A 48 22.56 -36.92 -12.60
C GLU A 48 21.20 -37.64 -12.44
N GLU A 49 20.41 -37.29 -11.42
CA GLU A 49 19.05 -37.80 -11.27
C GLU A 49 18.10 -37.09 -12.25
N ALA A 50 17.12 -37.83 -12.78
CA ALA A 50 16.12 -37.25 -13.66
C ALA A 50 15.24 -36.27 -12.88
N VAL A 51 15.28 -34.99 -13.27
CA VAL A 51 14.37 -33.92 -12.82
C VAL A 51 13.54 -33.48 -14.01
N THR A 52 12.22 -33.53 -13.87
CA THR A 52 11.32 -33.11 -14.93
C THR A 52 11.27 -31.58 -15.04
N ASP A 53 10.87 -31.12 -16.21
CA ASP A 53 10.68 -29.70 -16.50
C ASP A 53 9.61 -29.08 -15.57
N ASP A 54 8.50 -29.79 -15.31
CA ASP A 54 7.46 -29.34 -14.39
C ASP A 54 7.93 -29.29 -12.93
N GLU A 55 8.78 -30.24 -12.49
CA GLU A 55 9.38 -30.23 -11.15
C GLU A 55 10.31 -29.03 -10.96
N LEU A 56 11.13 -28.72 -11.97
CA LEU A 56 12.05 -27.59 -11.96
C LEU A 56 11.30 -26.26 -11.93
N LEU A 57 10.27 -26.11 -12.76
CA LEU A 57 9.44 -24.91 -12.81
C LEU A 57 8.63 -24.70 -11.52
N ALA A 58 8.07 -25.78 -10.95
CA ALA A 58 7.33 -25.71 -9.70
C ALA A 58 8.23 -25.31 -8.51
N ALA A 59 9.45 -25.84 -8.44
CA ALA A 59 10.41 -25.46 -7.41
C ALA A 59 10.85 -23.99 -7.55
N HIS A 60 11.08 -23.52 -8.78
CA HIS A 60 11.35 -22.11 -9.04
C HIS A 60 10.17 -21.22 -8.61
N ASP A 61 8.94 -21.52 -9.05
CA ASP A 61 7.77 -20.69 -8.73
C ASP A 61 7.43 -20.68 -7.24
N GLN A 62 7.61 -21.80 -6.55
CA GLN A 62 7.41 -21.87 -5.10
C GLN A 62 8.48 -21.09 -4.36
N LEU A 63 9.74 -21.18 -4.79
CA LEU A 63 10.83 -20.39 -4.22
C LEU A 63 10.59 -18.90 -4.47
N TYR A 64 10.24 -18.51 -5.69
CA TYR A 64 9.93 -17.12 -6.05
C TYR A 64 8.73 -16.59 -5.26
N ALA A 65 7.63 -17.33 -5.14
CA ALA A 65 6.43 -16.84 -4.46
C ALA A 65 6.55 -16.77 -2.92
N LYS A 66 7.51 -17.49 -2.32
CA LYS A 66 7.64 -17.61 -0.85
C LYS A 66 8.93 -17.03 -0.32
N VAL A 67 9.92 -16.87 -1.18
CA VAL A 67 11.26 -16.39 -0.88
C VAL A 67 11.76 -15.51 -2.04
N PRO A 68 10.96 -14.55 -2.57
CA PRO A 68 11.34 -13.80 -3.77
C PRO A 68 12.66 -13.03 -3.62
N HIS A 69 13.08 -12.74 -2.39
CA HIS A 69 14.18 -11.82 -2.09
C HIS A 69 15.30 -12.40 -1.20
N ARG A 70 15.39 -13.72 -0.96
CA ARG A 70 16.31 -14.26 0.10
C ARG A 70 17.30 -15.36 -0.30
N ASN A 71 17.52 -15.65 -1.59
CA ASN A 71 18.62 -16.53 -2.00
C ASN A 71 18.98 -16.38 -3.49
N GLY A 72 19.69 -15.30 -3.84
CA GLY A 72 20.19 -15.06 -5.20
C GLY A 72 20.79 -16.32 -5.82
N GLY A 73 21.69 -17.02 -5.12
CA GLY A 73 22.39 -18.18 -5.67
C GLY A 73 21.58 -19.48 -5.88
N SER A 74 20.38 -19.63 -5.28
CA SER A 74 19.51 -20.79 -5.57
C SER A 74 18.44 -20.47 -6.58
N LEU A 75 17.87 -19.28 -6.54
CA LEU A 75 16.90 -18.83 -7.51
C LEU A 75 17.57 -18.65 -8.88
N GLU A 76 18.74 -18.01 -8.94
CA GLU A 76 19.56 -17.83 -10.16
C GLU A 76 20.02 -19.18 -10.74
N ALA A 77 20.44 -20.14 -9.92
CA ALA A 77 20.87 -21.44 -10.42
C ALA A 77 19.71 -22.30 -10.98
N LEU A 78 18.54 -22.25 -10.33
CA LEU A 78 17.32 -22.82 -10.91
C LEU A 78 16.94 -22.07 -12.18
N ALA A 79 17.19 -20.75 -12.17
CA ALA A 79 16.93 -19.92 -13.30
C ALA A 79 17.78 -20.43 -14.50
N ASP A 80 19.10 -20.30 -14.44
CA ASP A 80 20.03 -20.75 -15.49
C ASP A 80 19.71 -22.14 -16.08
N THR A 81 19.25 -23.06 -15.24
CA THR A 81 18.83 -24.40 -15.66
C THR A 81 17.57 -24.37 -16.54
N LEU A 82 16.53 -23.62 -16.18
CA LEU A 82 15.33 -23.48 -17.03
C LEU A 82 15.69 -22.79 -18.37
N LEU A 83 16.60 -21.80 -18.35
CA LEU A 83 17.07 -21.13 -19.57
C LEU A 83 17.81 -22.12 -20.48
N GLY A 84 18.75 -22.89 -19.93
CA GLY A 84 19.49 -23.93 -20.66
C GLY A 84 18.60 -25.03 -21.23
N ARG A 85 17.42 -25.26 -20.63
CA ARG A 85 16.40 -26.21 -21.12
C ARG A 85 15.37 -25.59 -22.07
N GLY A 86 15.45 -24.28 -22.35
CA GLY A 86 14.49 -23.57 -23.20
C GLY A 86 13.08 -23.49 -22.60
N MET A 87 12.99 -23.63 -21.27
CA MET A 87 11.74 -23.54 -20.50
C MET A 87 11.35 -22.10 -20.17
N VAL A 88 12.20 -21.14 -20.50
CA VAL A 88 11.99 -19.71 -20.34
C VAL A 88 12.66 -18.98 -21.51
N PRO A 89 12.22 -17.76 -21.85
CA PRO A 89 12.78 -17.01 -22.97
C PRO A 89 14.20 -16.52 -22.70
N SER A 90 14.91 -16.17 -23.77
CA SER A 90 16.25 -15.57 -23.66
C SER A 90 16.16 -14.12 -23.17
N PRO A 91 17.13 -13.63 -22.37
CA PRO A 91 17.19 -12.25 -21.88
C PRO A 91 16.95 -11.19 -22.97
N GLY A 92 17.55 -11.40 -24.15
CA GLY A 92 17.43 -10.47 -25.29
C GLY A 92 16.06 -10.42 -25.97
N ASP A 93 15.07 -11.21 -25.54
CA ASP A 93 13.74 -11.24 -26.18
C ASP A 93 12.79 -10.12 -25.70
N TYR A 94 13.07 -9.46 -24.56
CA TYR A 94 12.16 -8.49 -23.92
C TYR A 94 12.87 -7.29 -23.26
N ASP A 95 14.03 -6.87 -23.78
CA ASP A 95 14.68 -5.58 -23.48
C ASP A 95 14.87 -5.22 -21.98
N GLY A 96 15.61 -6.02 -21.20
CA GLY A 96 16.00 -5.66 -19.82
C GLY A 96 16.47 -6.86 -18.97
N ASP A 97 16.82 -6.62 -17.70
CA ASP A 97 17.33 -7.62 -16.74
C ASP A 97 16.25 -8.37 -15.93
N TRP A 98 14.97 -8.17 -16.26
CA TRP A 98 13.78 -8.86 -15.71
C TRP A 98 13.85 -10.41 -15.82
N TRP A 99 14.84 -10.96 -16.53
CA TRP A 99 15.12 -12.38 -16.68
C TRP A 99 15.76 -13.04 -15.45
N LEU A 100 16.29 -12.30 -14.49
CA LEU A 100 16.94 -12.89 -13.31
C LEU A 100 15.97 -13.69 -12.42
N TRP A 101 14.65 -13.46 -12.56
CA TRP A 101 13.66 -13.92 -11.57
C TRP A 101 12.42 -14.62 -12.15
N TRP A 102 12.29 -14.69 -13.48
CA TRP A 102 11.15 -15.21 -14.26
C TRP A 102 9.80 -15.36 -13.54
N PRO A 103 9.18 -14.23 -13.18
CA PRO A 103 7.94 -14.26 -12.44
C PRO A 103 6.80 -14.84 -13.28
N LYS A 104 5.78 -15.39 -12.62
CA LYS A 104 4.60 -15.90 -13.33
C LYS A 104 3.86 -14.78 -14.08
N LYS A 105 3.93 -13.55 -13.56
CA LYS A 105 3.38 -12.32 -14.13
C LYS A 105 4.44 -11.23 -14.08
N GLY A 106 4.42 -10.28 -15.00
CA GLY A 106 5.34 -9.14 -14.99
C GLY A 106 4.89 -8.06 -15.96
N TYR A 107 5.64 -6.98 -16.09
CA TYR A 107 5.40 -5.92 -17.08
C TYR A 107 6.55 -5.87 -18.09
N GLY A 108 6.24 -5.63 -19.37
CA GLY A 108 7.28 -5.53 -20.40
C GLY A 108 6.73 -5.68 -21.82
N PRO A 109 7.60 -5.65 -22.85
CA PRO A 109 7.17 -5.73 -24.25
C PRO A 109 6.62 -7.12 -24.56
N CYS A 110 5.33 -7.24 -24.85
CA CYS A 110 4.74 -8.52 -25.24
C CYS A 110 5.45 -9.06 -26.47
N ARG A 111 5.84 -10.34 -26.46
CA ARG A 111 6.58 -10.96 -27.57
C ARG A 111 5.93 -10.74 -28.94
N ASP A 112 4.61 -10.90 -28.98
CA ASP A 112 3.87 -10.96 -30.24
C ASP A 112 3.45 -9.59 -30.74
N CYS A 113 3.05 -8.68 -29.84
CA CYS A 113 2.64 -7.34 -30.25
C CYS A 113 3.65 -6.23 -30.01
N ARG A 114 4.77 -6.53 -29.34
CA ARG A 114 5.87 -5.62 -28.98
C ARG A 114 5.51 -4.42 -28.10
N GLU A 115 4.23 -4.16 -27.88
CA GLU A 115 3.75 -3.19 -26.89
C GLU A 115 4.10 -3.62 -25.45
N SER A 116 4.59 -2.66 -24.65
CA SER A 116 4.78 -2.82 -23.21
C SER A 116 3.42 -3.01 -22.51
N ARG A 117 3.24 -4.15 -21.83
CA ARG A 117 1.97 -4.57 -21.23
C ARG A 117 2.24 -5.46 -20.01
N SER A 118 1.20 -5.71 -19.20
CA SER A 118 1.22 -6.84 -18.28
C SER A 118 1.30 -8.15 -19.07
N LEU A 119 2.28 -8.96 -18.70
CA LEU A 119 2.60 -10.22 -19.31
C LEU A 119 2.38 -11.35 -18.31
N THR A 120 1.97 -12.50 -18.82
CA THR A 120 1.97 -13.74 -18.06
C THR A 120 2.88 -14.72 -18.76
N ARG A 121 3.70 -15.43 -17.98
CA ARG A 121 4.51 -16.53 -18.49
C ARG A 121 3.57 -17.60 -19.04
N TYR A 122 3.65 -17.82 -20.35
CA TYR A 122 2.78 -18.70 -21.09
C TYR A 122 3.54 -19.94 -21.55
N SER A 123 3.00 -21.12 -21.23
CA SER A 123 3.74 -22.37 -21.32
C SER A 123 3.91 -22.88 -22.75
N ALA A 124 4.84 -23.83 -22.88
CA ALA A 124 5.06 -24.55 -24.11
C ALA A 124 3.91 -25.53 -24.41
N LYS A 125 2.81 -25.01 -24.96
CA LYS A 125 1.76 -25.82 -25.58
C LYS A 125 2.07 -26.01 -27.06
N TRP A 126 1.87 -27.23 -27.56
CA TRP A 126 1.95 -27.57 -28.99
C TRP A 126 3.31 -27.29 -29.65
N GLY A 127 4.41 -27.47 -28.91
CA GLY A 127 5.78 -27.29 -29.44
C GLY A 127 6.21 -25.83 -29.59
N LYS A 128 5.42 -24.88 -29.07
CA LYS A 128 5.80 -23.47 -29.02
C LYS A 128 6.72 -23.23 -27.81
N PRO A 129 7.79 -22.42 -27.93
CA PRO A 129 8.70 -22.15 -26.81
C PRO A 129 8.00 -21.29 -25.74
N TYR A 130 8.45 -21.38 -24.48
CA TYR A 130 7.95 -20.49 -23.42
C TYR A 130 8.13 -19.01 -23.80
N ARG A 131 7.17 -18.18 -23.39
CA ARG A 131 7.12 -16.75 -23.74
C ARG A 131 6.20 -15.99 -22.80
N TYR A 132 6.43 -14.69 -22.70
CA TYR A 132 5.55 -13.78 -21.99
C TYR A 132 4.62 -13.13 -23.00
N LEU A 133 3.32 -13.32 -22.79
CA LEU A 133 2.29 -12.77 -23.64
C LEU A 133 1.39 -11.90 -22.80
N CYS A 134 0.98 -10.77 -23.37
CA CYS A 134 -0.17 -10.05 -22.87
C CYS A 134 -1.43 -10.91 -23.01
N ALA A 135 -2.45 -10.60 -22.22
CA ALA A 135 -3.71 -11.35 -22.21
C ALA A 135 -4.31 -11.48 -23.63
N ARG A 136 -4.28 -10.40 -24.43
CA ARG A 136 -4.72 -10.39 -25.83
C ARG A 136 -4.01 -11.44 -26.68
N CYS A 137 -2.67 -11.43 -26.69
CA CYS A 137 -1.88 -12.35 -27.51
C CYS A 137 -2.03 -13.80 -27.02
N ARG A 138 -2.11 -14.01 -25.71
CA ARG A 138 -2.41 -15.32 -25.12
C ARG A 138 -3.78 -15.84 -25.54
N LYS A 139 -4.82 -15.00 -25.53
CA LYS A 139 -6.17 -15.40 -25.91
C LYS A 139 -6.31 -15.61 -27.40
N GLN A 140 -5.70 -14.75 -28.22
CA GLN A 140 -5.61 -14.97 -29.67
C GLN A 140 -4.92 -16.30 -29.95
N GLU A 141 -3.84 -16.59 -29.25
CA GLU A 141 -3.11 -17.82 -29.43
C GLU A 141 -3.91 -19.05 -28.95
N LEU A 142 -4.62 -18.96 -27.82
CA LEU A 142 -5.54 -20.00 -27.38
C LEU A 142 -6.69 -20.20 -28.37
N ALA A 143 -7.19 -19.11 -28.97
CA ALA A 143 -8.21 -19.15 -29.99
C ALA A 143 -7.67 -19.74 -31.30
N ASP A 144 -6.42 -19.46 -31.67
CA ASP A 144 -5.74 -20.03 -32.83
C ASP A 144 -5.43 -21.51 -32.62
N ASP A 145 -4.96 -21.90 -31.43
CA ASP A 145 -4.75 -23.28 -31.04
C ASP A 145 -6.08 -24.04 -30.99
N THR A 146 -7.13 -23.42 -30.45
CA THR A 146 -8.48 -23.99 -30.42
C THR A 146 -9.09 -24.06 -31.81
N ALA A 147 -8.92 -23.05 -32.65
CA ALA A 147 -9.39 -23.03 -34.03
C ALA A 147 -8.62 -24.05 -34.87
N TYR A 148 -7.32 -24.18 -34.65
CA TYR A 148 -6.48 -25.21 -35.25
C TYR A 148 -6.95 -26.60 -34.80
N LEU A 149 -7.14 -26.84 -33.50
CA LEU A 149 -7.65 -28.11 -32.98
C LEU A 149 -9.08 -28.39 -33.47
N ASN A 150 -9.95 -27.39 -33.52
CA ASN A 150 -11.30 -27.54 -34.07
C ASN A 150 -11.24 -27.83 -35.58
N SER A 151 -10.31 -27.21 -36.31
CA SER A 151 -10.10 -27.46 -37.74
C SER A 151 -9.53 -28.85 -38.03
N VAL A 152 -8.62 -29.33 -37.16
CA VAL A 152 -7.91 -30.61 -37.34
C VAL A 152 -8.71 -31.77 -36.77
N THR A 153 -9.50 -31.58 -35.70
CA THR A 153 -10.27 -32.65 -35.04
C THR A 153 -11.77 -32.63 -35.37
N GLY A 154 -12.31 -31.50 -35.82
CA GLY A 154 -13.75 -31.33 -36.06
C GLY A 154 -14.61 -31.26 -34.79
N VAL A 155 -14.02 -31.20 -33.58
CA VAL A 155 -14.76 -31.22 -32.30
C VAL A 155 -14.73 -29.86 -31.64
N THR A 156 -15.91 -29.28 -31.49
CA THR A 156 -16.17 -28.08 -30.69
C THR A 156 -16.73 -28.47 -29.32
N PRO A 157 -16.38 -27.74 -28.25
CA PRO A 157 -16.95 -27.94 -26.90
C PRO A 157 -18.47 -27.90 -26.88
N GLU A 158 -19.10 -28.77 -26.09
CA GLU A 158 -20.54 -28.70 -25.79
C GLU A 158 -20.81 -27.87 -24.52
N GLU A 159 -22.00 -27.28 -24.43
CA GLU A 159 -22.40 -26.46 -23.29
C GLU A 159 -22.51 -27.33 -22.01
N GLY A 160 -21.78 -26.96 -20.95
CA GLY A 160 -21.71 -27.74 -19.70
C GLY A 160 -20.78 -28.96 -19.74
N GLU A 161 -20.01 -29.13 -20.82
CA GLU A 161 -19.08 -30.23 -20.97
C GLU A 161 -17.83 -30.05 -20.11
N SER A 162 -17.38 -31.12 -19.44
CA SER A 162 -16.12 -31.11 -18.72
C SER A 162 -14.92 -31.14 -19.67
N ALA A 163 -13.80 -30.52 -19.27
CA ALA A 163 -12.57 -30.52 -20.06
C ALA A 163 -12.08 -31.94 -20.43
N GLU A 164 -12.35 -32.93 -19.58
CA GLU A 164 -11.98 -34.33 -19.77
C GLU A 164 -12.88 -35.04 -20.80
N SER A 165 -14.16 -34.68 -20.86
CA SER A 165 -15.08 -35.08 -21.91
C SER A 165 -14.68 -34.48 -23.26
N LEU A 166 -14.39 -33.17 -23.28
CA LEU A 166 -13.93 -32.47 -24.49
C LEU A 166 -12.64 -33.07 -25.05
N PHE A 167 -11.68 -33.38 -24.16
CA PHE A 167 -10.44 -34.05 -24.53
C PHE A 167 -10.72 -35.43 -25.13
N SER A 168 -11.53 -36.25 -24.47
CA SER A 168 -11.90 -37.59 -24.95
C SER A 168 -12.61 -37.56 -26.30
N ARG A 169 -13.50 -36.59 -26.53
CA ARG A 169 -14.20 -36.41 -27.82
C ARG A 169 -13.27 -35.93 -28.92
N ARG A 170 -12.36 -34.99 -28.64
CA ARG A 170 -11.33 -34.54 -29.60
C ARG A 170 -10.43 -35.69 -30.04
N THR A 171 -10.02 -36.53 -29.09
CA THR A 171 -9.26 -37.76 -29.38
C THR A 171 -10.08 -38.76 -30.20
N ALA A 172 -11.39 -38.91 -29.92
CA ALA A 172 -12.29 -39.78 -30.68
C ALA A 172 -12.66 -39.26 -32.08
N ALA A 173 -12.64 -37.95 -32.31
CA ALA A 173 -13.00 -37.36 -33.60
C ALA A 173 -11.83 -37.13 -34.54
N LEU A 174 -10.60 -37.01 -34.02
CA LEU A 174 -9.38 -37.28 -34.78
C LEU A 174 -9.40 -38.68 -35.43
N ILE A 175 -10.12 -39.61 -34.80
CA ILE A 175 -10.38 -40.96 -35.33
C ILE A 175 -11.61 -41.00 -36.27
N GLY A 176 -12.46 -39.96 -36.26
CA GLY A 176 -13.81 -39.98 -36.81
C GLY A 176 -14.16 -38.96 -37.91
N GLN A 177 -13.20 -38.22 -38.49
CA GLN A 177 -13.44 -37.27 -39.59
C GLN A 177 -13.86 -37.96 -40.94
N LEU A 178 -15.09 -38.50 -40.96
CA LEU A 178 -15.95 -38.73 -42.11
C LEU A 178 -17.31 -38.10 -41.78
N GLY A 179 -17.61 -36.91 -42.33
CA GLY A 179 -18.99 -36.44 -42.50
C GLY A 179 -19.48 -35.27 -41.63
N SER A 180 -19.15 -34.05 -42.09
CA SER A 180 -20.02 -32.86 -42.28
C SER A 180 -21.01 -32.33 -41.19
N GLN A 181 -20.73 -31.07 -40.80
CA GLN A 181 -21.58 -29.84 -40.77
C GLN A 181 -22.72 -29.59 -39.74
N ALA A 182 -22.53 -28.55 -38.90
CA ALA A 182 -23.21 -27.21 -38.87
C ALA A 182 -23.82 -26.67 -37.53
N ALA A 183 -23.33 -25.47 -37.14
CA ALA A 183 -23.77 -24.26 -36.35
C ALA A 183 -25.16 -24.17 -35.65
N ALA A 184 -25.47 -23.34 -34.62
CA ALA A 184 -25.06 -22.00 -34.06
C ALA A 184 -25.75 -21.77 -32.64
N PRO A 185 -25.81 -20.57 -31.99
CA PRO A 185 -24.83 -19.53 -31.58
C PRO A 185 -24.84 -19.14 -30.05
N GLU A 186 -23.77 -18.47 -29.58
CA GLU A 186 -23.55 -17.91 -28.21
C GLU A 186 -23.94 -16.42 -28.07
N ARG A 187 -24.28 -15.98 -26.84
CA ARG A 187 -24.61 -14.58 -26.50
C ARG A 187 -23.34 -13.71 -26.43
N GLN A 188 -23.21 -12.77 -27.37
CA GLN A 188 -22.14 -11.77 -27.42
C GLN A 188 -22.34 -10.64 -26.39
N VAL A 189 -21.31 -10.34 -25.60
CA VAL A 189 -21.16 -9.09 -24.85
C VAL A 189 -20.41 -8.09 -25.74
N GLY A 190 -20.93 -6.88 -25.87
CA GLY A 190 -20.28 -5.82 -26.65
C GLY A 190 -19.05 -5.26 -25.93
N ARG A 191 -18.00 -4.95 -26.69
CA ARG A 191 -16.86 -4.16 -26.21
C ARG A 191 -17.35 -2.75 -25.84
N PRO A 192 -16.93 -2.17 -24.70
CA PRO A 192 -17.29 -0.81 -24.37
C PRO A 192 -16.80 0.16 -25.45
N ASP A 193 -17.65 1.12 -25.78
CA ASP A 193 -17.25 2.25 -26.61
C ASP A 193 -16.48 3.30 -25.79
N THR A 194 -16.02 4.36 -26.45
CA THR A 194 -15.22 5.41 -25.82
C THR A 194 -15.97 6.14 -24.71
N GLU A 195 -17.28 6.33 -24.85
CA GLU A 195 -18.11 7.01 -23.85
C GLU A 195 -18.19 6.14 -22.59
N GLN A 196 -18.42 4.84 -22.75
CA GLN A 196 -18.45 3.88 -21.64
C GLN A 196 -17.10 3.75 -20.93
N TRP A 197 -15.98 3.83 -21.67
CA TRP A 197 -14.65 3.87 -21.03
C TRP A 197 -14.46 5.14 -20.19
N GLY A 198 -14.89 6.30 -20.71
CA GLY A 198 -14.87 7.55 -19.95
C GLY A 198 -15.67 7.44 -18.66
N GLU A 199 -16.89 6.89 -18.71
CA GLU A 199 -17.71 6.67 -17.52
C GLU A 199 -17.03 5.77 -16.48
N TYR A 200 -16.28 4.74 -16.91
CA TYR A 200 -15.53 3.88 -15.99
C TYR A 200 -14.33 4.57 -15.36
N VAL A 201 -13.62 5.43 -16.12
CA VAL A 201 -12.50 6.21 -15.63
C VAL A 201 -12.97 7.24 -14.61
N ASP A 202 -13.97 8.06 -14.97
CA ASP A 202 -14.55 9.08 -14.08
C ASP A 202 -15.01 8.45 -12.76
N ARG A 203 -15.62 7.26 -12.84
CA ARG A 203 -16.06 6.52 -11.67
C ARG A 203 -14.90 6.01 -10.82
N LEU A 204 -13.85 5.49 -11.45
CA LEU A 204 -12.67 5.00 -10.72
C LEU A 204 -11.97 6.16 -9.99
N MET A 205 -11.85 7.32 -10.64
CA MET A 205 -11.30 8.53 -10.01
C MET A 205 -12.15 8.96 -8.81
N GLU A 206 -13.48 8.96 -8.93
CA GLU A 206 -14.38 9.31 -7.82
C GLU A 206 -14.15 8.40 -6.59
N VAL A 207 -14.08 7.07 -6.78
CA VAL A 207 -13.91 6.14 -5.65
C VAL A 207 -12.49 6.13 -5.08
N LEU A 208 -11.49 6.52 -5.87
CA LEU A 208 -10.10 6.71 -5.43
C LEU A 208 -9.84 8.11 -4.86
N GLY A 209 -10.82 9.03 -4.91
CA GLY A 209 -10.69 10.39 -4.39
C GLY A 209 -10.10 10.49 -2.98
N PRO A 210 -10.43 9.60 -2.02
CA PRO A 210 -9.76 9.58 -0.71
C PRO A 210 -8.26 9.30 -0.78
N LEU A 211 -7.80 8.44 -1.70
CA LEU A 211 -6.37 8.20 -1.92
C LEU A 211 -5.70 9.40 -2.59
N ASP A 212 -6.33 9.98 -3.60
CA ASP A 212 -5.86 11.20 -4.27
C ASP A 212 -5.63 12.33 -3.25
N TRP A 213 -6.63 12.57 -2.39
CA TRP A 213 -6.52 13.53 -1.30
C TRP A 213 -5.40 13.19 -0.30
N ALA A 214 -5.15 11.90 -0.06
CA ALA A 214 -4.04 11.43 0.78
C ALA A 214 -2.67 11.43 0.07
N GLY A 215 -2.56 12.09 -1.09
CA GLY A 215 -1.32 12.31 -1.83
C GLY A 215 -0.90 11.16 -2.74
N TRP A 216 -1.79 10.20 -3.02
CA TRP A 216 -1.53 9.19 -4.06
C TRP A 216 -1.77 9.79 -5.44
N GLU A 217 -0.86 9.56 -6.37
CA GLU A 217 -1.00 9.97 -7.77
C GLU A 217 -2.07 9.11 -8.45
N VAL A 218 -3.30 9.61 -8.47
CA VAL A 218 -4.42 9.01 -9.20
C VAL A 218 -4.38 9.53 -10.64
N PRO A 219 -4.14 8.66 -11.64
CA PRO A 219 -3.93 9.12 -13.01
C PRO A 219 -5.25 9.52 -13.68
N ASP A 220 -5.18 10.52 -14.56
CA ASP A 220 -6.32 10.94 -15.40
C ASP A 220 -6.62 9.93 -16.53
N GLU A 221 -5.66 9.05 -16.83
CA GLU A 221 -5.79 8.00 -17.82
C GLU A 221 -5.35 6.66 -17.23
N TYR A 222 -6.16 5.63 -17.46
CA TYR A 222 -5.88 4.26 -17.00
C TYR A 222 -5.57 3.35 -18.17
N ASP A 223 -4.67 2.40 -17.93
CA ASP A 223 -4.58 1.27 -18.81
C ASP A 223 -5.89 0.48 -18.75
N SER A 224 -6.37 0.07 -19.93
CA SER A 224 -7.65 -0.61 -20.08
C SER A 224 -7.49 -1.91 -20.85
N ASP A 225 -8.24 -2.93 -20.44
CA ASP A 225 -8.37 -4.20 -21.15
C ASP A 225 -9.84 -4.61 -21.24
N TRP A 226 -10.20 -5.37 -22.27
CA TRP A 226 -11.54 -5.93 -22.40
C TRP A 226 -11.50 -7.36 -22.91
N ASP A 227 -12.25 -8.20 -22.22
CA ASP A 227 -12.45 -9.59 -22.59
C ASP A 227 -13.93 -9.95 -22.68
N ALA A 228 -14.31 -10.84 -23.59
CA ALA A 228 -15.69 -11.31 -23.71
C ALA A 228 -16.20 -12.11 -22.48
N GLU A 229 -15.30 -12.70 -21.69
CA GLU A 229 -15.59 -13.51 -20.51
C GLU A 229 -15.53 -12.66 -19.22
N THR A 230 -14.45 -11.90 -19.01
CA THR A 230 -14.26 -11.10 -17.79
C THR A 230 -14.81 -9.67 -17.91
N GLY A 231 -15.10 -9.19 -19.12
CA GLY A 231 -15.59 -7.83 -19.36
C GLY A 231 -14.49 -6.77 -19.34
N PRO A 232 -14.86 -5.48 -19.17
CA PRO A 232 -13.90 -4.39 -19.07
C PRO A 232 -13.10 -4.45 -17.77
N MET A 233 -11.85 -4.00 -17.84
CA MET A 233 -10.94 -3.86 -16.71
C MET A 233 -10.12 -2.58 -16.88
N LEU A 234 -9.94 -1.82 -15.81
CA LEU A 234 -9.00 -0.70 -15.69
C LEU A 234 -7.91 -1.05 -14.70
N PHE A 235 -6.68 -0.61 -14.93
CA PHE A 235 -5.57 -0.81 -13.99
C PHE A 235 -4.56 0.33 -14.06
N ALA A 236 -3.85 0.54 -12.96
CA ALA A 236 -2.78 1.51 -12.83
C ALA A 236 -1.90 1.18 -11.61
N THR A 237 -0.69 1.74 -11.59
CA THR A 237 0.12 1.83 -10.37
C THR A 237 -0.10 3.21 -9.77
N LEU A 238 -0.49 3.27 -8.50
CA LEU A 238 -0.60 4.52 -7.75
C LEU A 238 0.70 4.75 -6.99
N TRP A 239 1.25 5.95 -7.13
CA TRP A 239 2.52 6.35 -6.53
C TRP A 239 2.31 7.38 -5.42
N ARG A 240 3.12 7.33 -4.38
CA ARG A 240 3.22 8.38 -3.37
C ARG A 240 4.65 8.44 -2.87
N THR A 241 5.40 9.44 -3.33
CA THR A 241 6.85 9.51 -3.10
C THR A 241 7.51 8.21 -3.61
N SER A 242 8.10 7.38 -2.75
CA SER A 242 8.67 6.07 -3.12
C SER A 242 7.74 4.89 -2.82
N ALA A 243 6.56 5.12 -2.23
CA ALA A 243 5.58 4.07 -2.00
C ALA A 243 4.72 3.84 -3.25
N ALA A 244 4.42 2.58 -3.55
CA ALA A 244 3.58 2.21 -4.69
C ALA A 244 2.58 1.09 -4.34
N LEU A 245 1.46 1.06 -5.05
CA LEU A 245 0.53 -0.08 -5.06
C LEU A 245 -0.16 -0.18 -6.42
N ASP A 246 -0.48 -1.40 -6.83
CA ASP A 246 -1.20 -1.64 -8.07
C ASP A 246 -2.71 -1.72 -7.82
N ILE A 247 -3.52 -1.24 -8.76
CA ILE A 247 -4.97 -1.34 -8.70
C ILE A 247 -5.53 -2.04 -9.93
N GLU A 248 -6.59 -2.84 -9.72
CA GLU A 248 -7.42 -3.39 -10.80
C GLU A 248 -8.89 -3.12 -10.50
N TYR A 249 -9.59 -2.47 -11.42
CA TYR A 249 -11.02 -2.21 -11.34
C TYR A 249 -11.77 -2.96 -12.44
N TYR A 250 -12.80 -3.72 -12.03
CA TYR A 250 -13.67 -4.51 -12.88
C TYR A 250 -15.09 -3.91 -12.80
N PRO A 251 -15.45 -2.96 -13.67
CA PRO A 251 -16.70 -2.20 -13.56
C PRO A 251 -17.95 -3.08 -13.53
N ARG A 252 -17.96 -4.16 -14.33
CA ARG A 252 -19.09 -5.08 -14.42
C ARG A 252 -19.31 -5.90 -13.15
N GLU A 253 -18.22 -6.25 -12.48
CA GLU A 253 -18.23 -7.05 -11.27
C GLU A 253 -18.36 -6.17 -10.02
N SER A 254 -18.35 -4.84 -10.18
CA SER A 254 -18.32 -3.90 -9.06
C SER A 254 -17.18 -4.23 -8.12
N ARG A 255 -15.99 -4.49 -8.68
CA ARG A 255 -14.87 -5.07 -7.94
C ARG A 255 -13.62 -4.22 -8.14
N LEU A 256 -13.00 -3.80 -7.03
CA LEU A 256 -11.74 -3.08 -6.99
C LEU A 256 -10.74 -3.92 -6.21
N ARG A 257 -9.54 -4.11 -6.74
CA ARG A 257 -8.44 -4.79 -6.06
C ARG A 257 -7.32 -3.80 -5.83
N PHE A 258 -6.76 -3.85 -4.62
CA PHE A 258 -5.47 -3.28 -4.31
C PHE A 258 -4.46 -4.41 -4.22
N LEU A 259 -3.35 -4.25 -4.91
CA LEU A 259 -2.32 -5.27 -5.10
C LEU A 259 -0.98 -4.71 -4.60
N PRO A 260 -0.14 -5.56 -3.99
CA PRO A 260 1.25 -5.20 -3.76
C PRO A 260 1.93 -4.78 -5.06
N TYR A 261 2.71 -3.73 -4.99
CA TYR A 261 3.56 -3.32 -6.11
C TYR A 261 4.83 -4.18 -6.15
N GLU A 262 5.21 -4.61 -7.35
CA GLU A 262 6.46 -5.32 -7.60
C GLU A 262 7.23 -4.59 -8.71
N ASP A 263 8.44 -4.11 -8.41
CA ASP A 263 9.34 -3.56 -9.42
C ASP A 263 9.98 -4.71 -10.23
N VAL A 264 9.18 -5.32 -11.08
CA VAL A 264 9.58 -6.46 -11.90
C VAL A 264 10.69 -6.09 -12.89
N CYS A 265 10.72 -4.83 -13.31
CA CYS A 265 11.68 -4.33 -14.29
C CYS A 265 13.00 -3.87 -13.66
N GLY A 266 13.00 -3.54 -12.37
CA GLY A 266 14.13 -2.88 -11.71
C GLY A 266 14.24 -1.40 -12.10
N ASP A 267 13.15 -0.81 -12.61
CA ASP A 267 13.12 0.56 -13.12
C ASP A 267 13.04 1.59 -11.98
N PHE A 268 12.58 1.16 -10.80
CA PHE A 268 12.32 1.98 -9.62
C PHE A 268 12.89 1.31 -8.36
N PRO A 269 14.21 1.06 -8.30
CA PRO A 269 14.82 0.34 -7.18
C PRO A 269 14.49 0.98 -5.82
N GLU A 270 14.44 2.30 -5.74
CA GLU A 270 14.11 3.04 -4.53
C GLU A 270 12.67 2.84 -4.02
N SER A 271 11.79 2.24 -4.83
CA SER A 271 10.38 2.11 -4.51
C SER A 271 10.07 0.88 -3.64
N PHE A 272 8.96 0.96 -2.92
CA PHE A 272 8.47 -0.15 -2.10
C PHE A 272 6.96 -0.28 -2.14
N SER A 273 6.49 -1.51 -1.95
CA SER A 273 5.05 -1.78 -1.88
C SER A 273 4.44 -1.21 -0.61
N ALA A 274 3.33 -0.47 -0.75
CA ALA A 274 2.53 -0.01 0.36
C ALA A 274 1.60 -1.10 0.95
N LEU A 275 1.55 -2.27 0.30
CA LEU A 275 0.73 -3.42 0.69
C LEU A 275 1.57 -4.70 0.72
N ASP A 276 1.33 -5.53 1.73
CA ASP A 276 1.98 -6.84 1.85
C ASP A 276 1.15 -7.95 1.16
N GLU A 277 -0.15 -7.73 1.01
CA GLU A 277 -1.09 -8.69 0.43
C GLU A 277 -2.12 -8.02 -0.46
N GLU A 278 -2.71 -8.83 -1.34
CA GLU A 278 -3.84 -8.42 -2.16
C GLU A 278 -5.08 -8.19 -1.29
N VAL A 279 -5.80 -7.12 -1.60
CA VAL A 279 -7.08 -6.80 -0.98
C VAL A 279 -8.13 -6.60 -2.05
N GLU A 280 -9.27 -7.28 -1.91
CA GLU A 280 -10.41 -7.12 -2.80
C GLU A 280 -11.58 -6.41 -2.10
N LEU A 281 -12.23 -5.52 -2.84
CA LEU A 281 -13.37 -4.72 -2.42
C LEU A 281 -14.52 -4.86 -3.40
N THR A 282 -15.73 -5.02 -2.86
CA THR A 282 -16.95 -4.83 -3.63
C THR A 282 -17.32 -3.35 -3.60
N VAL A 283 -17.24 -2.70 -4.75
CA VAL A 283 -17.54 -1.28 -4.97
C VAL A 283 -18.81 -1.22 -5.79
N THR A 284 -19.96 -1.21 -5.11
CA THR A 284 -21.28 -1.12 -5.76
C THR A 284 -21.40 0.15 -6.60
N LEU A 285 -22.22 0.07 -7.64
CA LEU A 285 -22.35 1.13 -8.63
C LEU A 285 -23.01 2.38 -8.02
N GLN A 286 -22.25 3.49 -8.09
CA GLN A 286 -22.63 4.89 -7.83
C GLN A 286 -22.81 5.34 -6.36
N GLY A 287 -22.42 6.60 -6.12
CA GLY A 287 -22.73 7.36 -4.90
C GLY A 287 -21.70 7.27 -3.77
N ASP A 288 -21.95 8.09 -2.75
CA ASP A 288 -21.10 8.30 -1.57
C ASP A 288 -20.77 6.99 -0.83
N GLU A 289 -21.67 6.01 -0.83
CA GLU A 289 -21.47 4.73 -0.13
C GLU A 289 -20.23 3.97 -0.63
N ALA A 290 -19.98 3.98 -1.94
CA ALA A 290 -18.81 3.32 -2.51
C ALA A 290 -17.50 4.03 -2.15
N VAL A 291 -17.53 5.37 -2.13
CA VAL A 291 -16.40 6.20 -1.69
C VAL A 291 -16.11 5.91 -0.22
N THR A 292 -17.15 5.85 0.62
CA THR A 292 -17.03 5.50 2.04
C THR A 292 -16.44 4.10 2.25
N VAL A 293 -16.88 3.09 1.49
CA VAL A 293 -16.31 1.72 1.57
C VAL A 293 -14.82 1.72 1.23
N VAL A 294 -14.42 2.40 0.14
CA VAL A 294 -13.01 2.51 -0.25
C VAL A 294 -12.22 3.28 0.80
N GLN A 295 -12.73 4.41 1.29
CA GLN A 295 -12.11 5.22 2.33
C GLN A 295 -11.88 4.41 3.61
N HIS A 296 -12.89 3.67 4.08
CA HIS A 296 -12.76 2.85 5.29
C HIS A 296 -11.71 1.76 5.13
N ARG A 297 -11.69 1.08 3.97
CA ARG A 297 -10.70 0.03 3.71
C ARG A 297 -9.30 0.60 3.54
N ALA A 298 -9.13 1.65 2.72
CA ALA A 298 -7.85 2.32 2.51
C ALA A 298 -7.32 2.87 3.83
N GLY A 299 -8.20 3.44 4.66
CA GLY A 299 -7.94 3.81 6.04
C GLY A 299 -7.39 2.62 6.82
N ALA A 300 -8.13 1.53 6.96
CA ALA A 300 -7.69 0.33 7.69
C ALA A 300 -6.32 -0.23 7.24
N LEU A 301 -6.02 -0.15 5.94
CA LEU A 301 -4.74 -0.54 5.35
C LEU A 301 -3.60 0.47 5.58
N GLY A 302 -3.89 1.64 6.14
CA GLY A 302 -2.93 2.72 6.37
C GLY A 302 -2.57 3.53 5.12
N LEU A 303 -3.32 3.37 4.03
CA LEU A 303 -3.07 4.11 2.78
C LEU A 303 -3.45 5.59 2.90
N LEU A 304 -4.35 5.94 3.82
CA LEU A 304 -4.75 7.33 4.09
C LEU A 304 -3.86 8.04 5.14
N ASP A 305 -2.96 7.31 5.78
CA ASP A 305 -1.97 7.89 6.70
C ASP A 305 -0.64 8.13 5.98
N ALA A 306 0.23 8.94 6.60
CA ALA A 306 1.63 9.03 6.18
C ALA A 306 2.29 7.65 6.26
N THR A 307 2.98 7.26 5.20
CA THR A 307 3.61 5.94 5.13
C THR A 307 4.67 5.82 6.20
N ARG A 308 4.65 4.72 6.95
CA ARG A 308 5.79 4.38 7.80
C ARG A 308 6.56 3.23 7.21
N VAL A 309 7.86 3.39 7.14
CA VAL A 309 8.75 2.45 6.49
C VAL A 309 10.03 2.35 7.29
N ARG A 310 10.58 1.15 7.35
CA ARG A 310 11.91 0.87 7.90
C ARG A 310 12.65 -0.03 6.94
N VAL A 311 13.95 0.13 6.87
CA VAL A 311 14.83 -0.84 6.22
C VAL A 311 14.76 -2.16 7.00
N VAL A 312 14.67 -3.29 6.30
CA VAL A 312 14.65 -4.63 6.91
C VAL A 312 15.85 -4.85 7.83
N GLU A 313 15.64 -5.55 8.94
CA GLU A 313 16.72 -5.85 9.88
C GLU A 313 17.75 -6.77 9.22
N GLY A 314 19.01 -6.34 9.21
CA GLY A 314 20.11 -7.07 8.58
C GLY A 314 20.38 -6.70 7.11
N ALA A 315 19.69 -5.69 6.57
CA ALA A 315 20.05 -5.10 5.27
C ALA A 315 21.51 -4.58 5.26
N ASP A 316 22.09 -4.51 4.07
CA ASP A 316 23.41 -3.90 3.86
C ASP A 316 23.41 -2.44 4.36
N PRO A 317 24.41 -2.02 5.16
CA PRO A 317 24.56 -0.63 5.59
C PRO A 317 24.52 0.37 4.42
N GLU A 318 25.11 0.07 3.27
CA GLU A 318 25.11 0.95 2.10
C GLU A 318 23.69 1.16 1.56
N ALA A 319 22.87 0.12 1.63
CA ALA A 319 21.50 0.20 1.17
C ALA A 319 20.58 0.95 2.15
N ALA A 320 20.86 0.85 3.45
CA ALA A 320 20.22 1.70 4.45
C ALA A 320 20.62 3.17 4.27
N GLU A 321 21.89 3.46 4.02
CA GLU A 321 22.39 4.82 3.72
C GLU A 321 21.75 5.38 2.43
N ALA A 322 21.59 4.56 1.39
CA ALA A 322 20.91 4.94 0.15
C ALA A 322 19.44 5.28 0.38
N PHE A 323 18.72 4.47 1.17
CA PHE A 323 17.32 4.75 1.52
C PHE A 323 17.15 6.04 2.33
N GLU A 324 18.06 6.30 3.28
CA GLU A 324 18.09 7.56 4.03
C GLU A 324 18.40 8.75 3.13
N ALA A 325 19.35 8.61 2.19
CA ALA A 325 19.66 9.65 1.21
C ALA A 325 18.46 9.96 0.31
N GLU A 326 17.76 8.94 -0.16
CA GLU A 326 16.55 9.11 -0.98
C GLU A 326 15.42 9.77 -0.19
N SER A 327 15.23 9.39 1.07
CA SER A 327 14.26 10.04 1.96
C SER A 327 14.57 11.53 2.15
N LEU A 328 15.86 11.91 2.24
CA LEU A 328 16.27 13.32 2.29
C LEU A 328 16.02 14.05 0.97
N LEU A 329 16.28 13.40 -0.17
CA LEU A 329 15.99 13.93 -1.50
C LEU A 329 14.48 14.15 -1.68
N SER A 330 13.66 13.18 -1.28
CA SER A 330 12.20 13.29 -1.30
C SER A 330 11.67 14.41 -0.39
N LEU A 331 12.31 14.65 0.76
CA LEU A 331 11.90 15.72 1.68
C LEU A 331 12.30 17.12 1.19
N PHE A 332 13.55 17.30 0.72
CA PHE A 332 14.12 18.62 0.41
C PHE A 332 14.29 18.93 -1.08
N GLY A 333 14.10 17.95 -1.96
CA GLY A 333 14.03 18.11 -3.42
C GLY A 333 12.99 19.14 -3.86
N PRO A 334 11.78 19.18 -3.27
CA PRO A 334 10.79 20.21 -3.57
C PRO A 334 11.26 21.62 -3.17
N ALA A 335 11.84 21.79 -1.98
CA ALA A 335 12.44 23.06 -1.55
C ALA A 335 13.59 23.53 -2.46
N ALA A 336 14.45 22.60 -2.88
CA ALA A 336 15.52 22.85 -3.83
C ALA A 336 14.97 23.32 -5.19
N SER A 337 13.89 22.70 -5.66
CA SER A 337 13.19 23.07 -6.89
C SER A 337 12.54 24.45 -6.78
N TYR A 338 11.88 24.73 -5.65
CA TYR A 338 11.23 26.00 -5.35
C TYR A 338 12.23 27.16 -5.31
N ARG A 339 13.36 27.00 -4.61
CA ARG A 339 14.40 28.04 -4.46
C ARG A 339 15.45 28.04 -5.56
N LYS A 340 15.46 27.03 -6.43
CA LYS A 340 16.41 26.84 -7.53
C LYS A 340 17.86 26.78 -7.06
N ILE A 341 18.11 26.06 -5.97
CA ILE A 341 19.45 25.79 -5.43
C ILE A 341 19.63 24.29 -5.17
N PRO A 342 20.87 23.77 -5.07
CA PRO A 342 21.10 22.35 -4.81
C PRO A 342 20.49 21.87 -3.49
N VAL A 343 20.01 20.62 -3.44
CA VAL A 343 19.44 20.01 -2.23
C VAL A 343 20.43 20.07 -1.05
N ALA A 344 21.72 19.84 -1.30
CA ALA A 344 22.76 19.92 -0.28
C ALA A 344 22.82 21.29 0.42
N ASP A 345 22.58 22.39 -0.31
CA ASP A 345 22.57 23.74 0.24
C ASP A 345 21.30 23.98 1.08
N ILE A 346 20.14 23.50 0.63
CA ILE A 346 18.89 23.53 1.41
C ILE A 346 19.05 22.77 2.73
N VAL A 347 19.55 21.53 2.67
CA VAL A 347 19.77 20.69 3.87
C VAL A 347 20.70 21.40 4.84
N LYS A 348 21.80 21.98 4.34
CA LYS A 348 22.73 22.74 5.16
C LYS A 348 22.08 23.96 5.81
N GLU A 349 21.32 24.75 5.06
CA GLU A 349 20.59 25.91 5.60
C GLU A 349 19.56 25.47 6.66
N ALA A 350 18.80 24.41 6.39
CA ALA A 350 17.77 23.89 7.28
C ALA A 350 18.33 23.38 8.62
N VAL A 351 19.44 22.63 8.57
CA VAL A 351 20.12 22.13 9.78
C VAL A 351 20.79 23.25 10.58
N GLN A 352 21.16 24.36 9.93
CA GLN A 352 21.76 25.52 10.59
C GLN A 352 20.72 26.53 11.08
N HIS A 353 19.48 26.46 10.59
CA HIS A 353 18.42 27.38 10.97
C HIS A 353 18.00 27.14 12.43
N PRO A 354 18.02 28.17 13.31
CA PRO A 354 17.75 28.00 14.74
C PRO A 354 16.39 27.34 15.03
N ASP A 355 15.36 27.75 14.31
CA ASP A 355 14.01 27.23 14.49
C ASP A 355 13.79 25.84 13.91
N LEU A 356 14.43 25.53 12.79
CA LEU A 356 14.15 24.30 12.04
C LEU A 356 15.04 23.14 12.50
N SER A 357 16.28 23.43 12.87
CA SER A 357 17.23 22.44 13.39
C SER A 357 16.69 21.64 14.59
N THR A 358 15.97 22.31 15.50
CA THR A 358 15.35 21.66 16.66
C THR A 358 14.22 20.72 16.21
N TYR A 359 13.37 21.18 15.29
CA TYR A 359 12.29 20.37 14.73
C TYR A 359 12.83 19.16 13.96
N LEU A 360 13.81 19.36 13.07
CA LEU A 360 14.44 18.28 12.31
C LEU A 360 15.09 17.24 13.22
N ARG A 361 15.77 17.66 14.28
CA ARG A 361 16.42 16.71 15.20
C ARG A 361 15.42 15.91 16.01
N TRP A 362 14.41 16.56 16.58
CA TRP A 362 13.49 15.90 17.52
C TRP A 362 12.29 15.27 16.83
N VAL A 363 11.60 16.04 15.99
CA VAL A 363 10.36 15.59 15.34
C VAL A 363 10.70 14.64 14.21
N VAL A 364 11.56 15.04 13.26
CA VAL A 364 11.91 14.19 12.12
C VAL A 364 12.88 13.08 12.55
N GLY A 365 14.01 13.42 13.17
CA GLY A 365 15.09 12.48 13.45
C GLY A 365 14.85 11.49 14.61
N MET A 366 13.89 11.76 15.50
CA MET A 366 13.63 10.88 16.66
C MET A 366 12.19 10.38 16.71
N ALA A 367 11.21 11.28 16.78
CA ALA A 367 9.80 10.90 16.97
C ALA A 367 9.14 10.38 15.68
N GLY A 368 9.62 10.84 14.52
CA GLY A 368 9.12 10.54 13.17
C GLY A 368 10.13 9.79 12.30
N ARG A 369 11.16 9.17 12.87
CA ARG A 369 12.28 8.56 12.13
C ARG A 369 11.89 7.53 11.05
N ASN A 370 10.74 6.89 11.21
CA ASN A 370 10.23 5.88 10.29
C ASN A 370 9.12 6.44 9.38
N VAL A 371 8.82 7.74 9.45
CA VAL A 371 7.77 8.37 8.64
C VAL A 371 8.40 8.79 7.33
N HIS A 372 7.89 8.24 6.24
CA HIS A 372 8.27 8.65 4.89
C HIS A 372 7.75 10.08 4.64
N PRO A 373 8.47 10.93 3.90
CA PRO A 373 8.13 12.35 3.77
C PRO A 373 6.98 12.56 2.76
N ASP A 374 5.83 11.93 2.99
CA ASP A 374 4.64 12.05 2.13
C ASP A 374 3.92 13.39 2.34
N PRO A 375 3.24 13.93 1.31
CA PRO A 375 2.39 15.12 1.44
C PRO A 375 0.95 14.71 1.81
N VAL A 376 0.69 14.36 3.08
CA VAL A 376 -0.65 13.91 3.52
C VAL A 376 -1.37 15.02 4.29
N PRO A 377 -2.41 15.65 3.72
CA PRO A 377 -3.08 16.82 4.31
C PRO A 377 -3.62 16.59 5.73
N ASP A 378 -4.28 15.46 5.95
CA ASP A 378 -4.90 15.15 7.25
C ASP A 378 -3.85 15.01 8.35
N ALA A 379 -2.73 14.35 8.04
CA ALA A 379 -1.58 14.25 8.92
C ALA A 379 -0.89 15.62 9.10
N ALA A 380 -0.78 16.44 8.06
CA ALA A 380 -0.23 17.79 8.19
C ALA A 380 -1.10 18.68 9.10
N ALA A 381 -2.44 18.60 9.00
CA ALA A 381 -3.34 19.32 9.90
C ALA A 381 -3.15 18.89 11.36
N LEU A 382 -2.94 17.60 11.61
CA LEU A 382 -2.53 17.06 12.91
C LEU A 382 -1.18 17.62 13.37
N GLY A 383 -0.21 17.72 12.47
CA GLY A 383 1.11 18.32 12.73
C GLY A 383 1.00 19.78 13.14
N ILE A 384 0.18 20.56 12.45
CA ILE A 384 -0.07 21.97 12.80
C ILE A 384 -0.75 22.08 14.16
N ALA A 385 -1.74 21.24 14.45
CA ALA A 385 -2.37 21.19 15.78
C ALA A 385 -1.37 20.82 16.89
N ALA A 386 -0.46 19.89 16.63
CA ALA A 386 0.55 19.50 17.61
C ALA A 386 1.64 20.56 17.80
N TRP A 387 2.17 21.14 16.73
CA TRP A 387 3.42 21.91 16.75
C TRP A 387 3.24 23.41 16.59
N CYS A 388 2.09 23.88 16.11
CA CYS A 388 1.78 25.31 16.00
C CYS A 388 0.76 25.77 17.05
N TRP A 389 -0.11 24.87 17.52
CA TRP A 389 -1.08 25.18 18.57
C TRP A 389 -0.63 24.72 19.96
N ARG A 390 -0.26 23.46 20.14
CA ARG A 390 -0.01 22.88 21.47
C ARG A 390 1.44 23.08 21.94
N ASN A 391 2.39 22.50 21.22
CA ASN A 391 3.80 22.48 21.63
C ASN A 391 4.45 23.84 21.38
N GLU A 392 5.38 24.23 22.25
CA GLU A 392 6.08 25.52 22.19
C GLU A 392 5.17 26.77 22.22
N THR A 393 3.95 26.62 22.75
CA THR A 393 3.02 27.73 23.01
C THR A 393 2.61 27.79 24.48
N ALA A 394 1.88 28.83 24.86
CA ALA A 394 1.35 28.97 26.21
C ALA A 394 0.20 27.99 26.51
N VAL A 395 -0.27 27.18 25.54
CA VAL A 395 -1.31 26.15 25.78
C VAL A 395 -0.85 25.15 26.85
N GLU A 396 0.42 24.74 26.82
CA GLU A 396 0.99 23.87 27.85
C GLU A 396 1.26 24.60 29.17
N ALA A 397 1.39 25.93 29.19
CA ALA A 397 1.53 26.66 30.44
C ALA A 397 0.17 26.80 31.16
N HIS A 398 -0.90 26.96 30.39
CA HIS A 398 -2.26 27.20 30.88
C HIS A 398 -3.17 25.95 30.90
N HIS A 399 -2.56 24.75 31.00
CA HIS A 399 -3.20 23.42 31.02
C HIS A 399 -4.70 23.41 31.34
N LEU A 400 -5.50 22.76 30.50
CA LEU A 400 -6.94 22.63 30.75
C LEU A 400 -7.26 21.66 31.91
N PRO A 401 -8.40 21.83 32.60
CA PRO A 401 -8.76 21.06 33.80
C PRO A 401 -8.84 19.52 33.68
N SER A 402 -8.93 18.97 32.47
CA SER A 402 -8.98 17.52 32.25
C SER A 402 -8.40 17.13 30.89
N ASP A 403 -7.92 15.88 30.80
CA ASP A 403 -7.42 15.30 29.55
C ASP A 403 -8.52 15.21 28.49
N VAL A 404 -9.76 14.90 28.88
CA VAL A 404 -10.93 14.90 27.99
C VAL A 404 -11.14 16.27 27.35
N LEU A 405 -11.01 17.35 28.14
CA LEU A 405 -11.16 18.70 27.62
C LEU A 405 -9.99 19.11 26.73
N MET A 406 -8.75 18.72 27.07
CA MET A 406 -7.58 18.89 26.20
C MET A 406 -7.76 18.14 24.87
N ALA A 407 -8.21 16.88 24.91
CA ALA A 407 -8.45 16.08 23.72
C ALA A 407 -9.52 16.73 22.82
N ARG A 408 -10.62 17.20 23.40
CA ARG A 408 -11.68 17.90 22.66
C ARG A 408 -11.18 19.18 22.00
N VAL A 409 -10.36 19.97 22.69
CA VAL A 409 -9.77 21.18 22.11
C VAL A 409 -8.82 20.80 20.97
N ASN A 410 -7.96 19.80 21.13
CA ASN A 410 -7.08 19.34 20.06
C ASN A 410 -7.86 18.85 18.82
N MET A 411 -8.93 18.08 19.01
CA MET A 411 -9.84 17.64 17.92
C MET A 411 -10.45 18.85 17.20
N ALA A 412 -10.92 19.83 17.96
CA ALA A 412 -11.50 21.04 17.40
C ALA A 412 -10.46 21.86 16.62
N VAL A 413 -9.23 21.98 17.14
CA VAL A 413 -8.10 22.66 16.45
C VAL A 413 -7.79 21.95 15.14
N THR A 414 -7.61 20.63 15.14
CA THR A 414 -7.36 19.86 13.92
C THR A 414 -8.47 20.08 12.89
N ARG A 415 -9.74 20.07 13.32
CA ARG A 415 -10.89 20.36 12.43
C ARG A 415 -10.86 21.77 11.87
N ALA A 416 -10.47 22.76 12.68
CA ALA A 416 -10.36 24.14 12.22
C ALA A 416 -9.21 24.33 11.22
N VAL A 417 -8.18 23.49 11.27
CA VAL A 417 -7.02 23.52 10.36
C VAL A 417 -7.29 22.79 9.04
N LEU A 418 -8.00 21.65 9.07
CA LEU A 418 -8.19 20.79 7.88
C LEU A 418 -8.60 21.54 6.59
N PRO A 419 -9.54 22.50 6.59
CA PRO A 419 -9.94 23.23 5.38
C PRO A 419 -8.83 24.11 4.76
N HIS A 420 -7.73 24.33 5.48
CA HIS A 420 -6.62 25.19 5.08
C HIS A 420 -5.38 24.39 4.64
N VAL A 421 -5.50 23.07 4.50
CA VAL A 421 -4.40 22.19 4.06
C VAL A 421 -4.84 21.47 2.80
N CYS A 422 -4.10 21.67 1.72
CA CYS A 422 -4.38 21.11 0.40
C CYS A 422 -3.12 20.44 -0.15
N PRO A 423 -3.21 19.21 -0.71
CA PRO A 423 -2.03 18.51 -1.23
C PRO A 423 -1.43 19.22 -2.45
N TYR A 424 -2.23 20.02 -3.19
CA TYR A 424 -1.78 20.72 -4.40
C TYR A 424 -1.41 22.19 -4.15
N GLU A 425 -2.12 22.88 -3.25
CA GLU A 425 -1.91 24.31 -2.99
C GLU A 425 -0.99 24.57 -1.78
N GLY A 426 -0.77 23.57 -0.94
CA GLY A 426 -0.01 23.70 0.30
C GLY A 426 -0.87 24.14 1.48
N ILE A 427 -0.30 24.98 2.35
CA ILE A 427 -0.90 25.37 3.63
C ILE A 427 -1.30 26.85 3.59
N ASP A 428 -2.59 27.13 3.80
CA ASP A 428 -3.12 28.48 3.99
C ASP A 428 -2.86 28.96 5.43
N TRP A 429 -1.65 29.47 5.67
CA TRP A 429 -1.22 29.98 6.97
C TRP A 429 -2.07 31.16 7.48
N ASP A 430 -2.55 32.03 6.57
CA ASP A 430 -3.35 33.19 6.95
C ASP A 430 -4.75 32.78 7.43
N GLY A 431 -5.36 31.80 6.76
CA GLY A 431 -6.61 31.19 7.20
C GLY A 431 -6.47 30.46 8.53
N ILE A 432 -5.37 29.72 8.73
CA ILE A 432 -5.08 29.04 10.01
C ILE A 432 -4.90 30.06 11.15
N GLU A 433 -4.15 31.15 10.94
CA GLU A 433 -4.01 32.21 11.96
C GLU A 433 -5.37 32.79 12.33
N GLN A 434 -6.23 33.07 11.35
CA GLN A 434 -7.57 33.59 11.59
C GLN A 434 -8.43 32.61 12.38
N SER A 435 -8.49 31.35 11.94
CA SER A 435 -9.30 30.30 12.56
C SER A 435 -8.85 30.00 13.99
N LEU A 436 -7.55 29.86 14.24
CA LEU A 436 -7.05 29.48 15.57
C LEU A 436 -6.96 30.65 16.56
N THR A 437 -6.97 31.90 16.09
CA THR A 437 -6.94 33.08 16.97
C THR A 437 -8.30 33.76 17.14
N ASP A 438 -9.36 33.22 16.54
CA ASP A 438 -10.73 33.70 16.73
C ASP A 438 -11.19 33.53 18.19
N THR A 439 -11.63 34.63 18.81
CA THR A 439 -12.14 34.65 20.18
C THR A 439 -13.53 34.07 20.32
N ASP A 440 -14.28 34.11 19.22
CA ASP A 440 -15.68 33.69 19.14
C ASP A 440 -15.80 32.23 18.70
N TRP A 441 -14.67 31.54 18.49
CA TRP A 441 -14.64 30.13 18.16
C TRP A 441 -15.22 29.26 19.29
N GLU A 442 -16.35 28.62 19.00
CA GLU A 442 -17.08 27.73 19.90
C GLU A 442 -16.76 26.26 19.65
N LEU A 443 -16.52 25.53 20.74
CA LEU A 443 -16.59 24.07 20.75
C LEU A 443 -18.05 23.61 20.52
N PRO A 444 -18.28 22.36 20.08
CA PRO A 444 -19.64 21.82 19.89
C PRO A 444 -20.59 21.91 21.08
N ASN A 445 -20.06 22.02 22.29
CA ASN A 445 -20.85 22.19 23.51
C ASN A 445 -21.18 23.67 23.82
N GLY A 446 -20.92 24.59 22.90
CA GLY A 446 -21.18 26.03 22.99
C GLY A 446 -20.19 26.81 23.86
N ARG A 447 -19.12 26.17 24.37
CA ARG A 447 -18.06 26.88 25.11
C ARG A 447 -17.07 27.48 24.12
N THR A 448 -16.76 28.76 24.26
CA THR A 448 -15.69 29.38 23.47
C THR A 448 -14.32 28.92 23.97
N VAL A 449 -13.37 28.70 23.07
CA VAL A 449 -12.01 28.28 23.43
C VAL A 449 -11.33 29.33 24.31
N SER A 450 -11.53 30.61 24.01
CA SER A 450 -11.07 31.74 24.83
C SER A 450 -11.53 31.65 26.30
N SER A 451 -12.78 31.25 26.54
CA SER A 451 -13.31 31.09 27.90
C SER A 451 -12.67 29.94 28.68
N LEU A 452 -12.12 28.92 27.99
CA LEU A 452 -11.46 27.78 28.61
C LEU A 452 -10.15 28.20 29.28
N PHE A 453 -9.41 29.09 28.63
CA PHE A 453 -8.12 29.61 29.08
C PHE A 453 -8.25 30.84 29.97
N ARG A 454 -9.44 31.47 30.06
CA ARG A 454 -9.72 32.63 30.93
C ARG A 454 -8.69 33.74 30.73
N ASP A 455 -8.06 34.21 31.81
CA ASP A 455 -7.04 35.26 31.79
C ASP A 455 -5.76 34.86 31.05
N GLY A 456 -5.54 33.56 30.80
CA GLY A 456 -4.43 33.03 30.02
C GLY A 456 -4.61 33.14 28.50
N TRP A 457 -5.84 33.38 28.02
CA TRP A 457 -6.13 33.42 26.57
C TRP A 457 -5.27 34.42 25.78
N PRO A 458 -5.03 35.66 26.23
CA PRO A 458 -4.20 36.60 25.47
C PRO A 458 -2.79 36.10 25.19
N GLU A 459 -2.20 35.36 26.14
CA GLU A 459 -0.86 34.78 25.97
C GLU A 459 -0.88 33.56 25.03
N VAL A 460 -1.89 32.70 25.16
CA VAL A 460 -2.14 31.58 24.23
C VAL A 460 -2.28 32.11 22.80
N GLN A 461 -3.16 33.08 22.59
CA GLN A 461 -3.40 33.68 21.28
C GLN A 461 -2.11 34.30 20.69
N SER A 462 -1.32 35.00 21.52
CA SER A 462 -0.07 35.61 21.08
C SER A 462 0.99 34.58 20.67
N THR A 463 1.16 33.52 21.45
CA THR A 463 2.19 32.50 21.20
C THR A 463 1.83 31.57 20.04
N VAL A 464 0.55 31.22 19.89
CA VAL A 464 0.04 30.50 18.71
C VAL A 464 0.27 31.31 17.43
N ARG A 465 -0.08 32.60 17.46
CA ARG A 465 0.19 33.51 16.33
C ARG A 465 1.68 33.59 15.98
N GLU A 466 2.54 33.64 16.98
CA GLU A 466 4.00 33.66 16.77
C GLU A 466 4.48 32.38 16.08
N GLN A 467 4.01 31.20 16.52
CA GLN A 467 4.37 29.92 15.90
C GLN A 467 3.85 29.79 14.47
N ILE A 468 2.59 30.16 14.21
CA ILE A 468 2.03 30.15 12.85
C ILE A 468 2.84 31.05 11.91
N ARG A 469 3.13 32.28 12.32
CA ARG A 469 3.94 33.22 11.52
C ARG A 469 5.37 32.76 11.33
N LYS A 470 5.93 32.03 12.30
CA LYS A 470 7.26 31.41 12.17
C LYS A 470 7.25 30.37 11.05
N TRP A 471 6.27 29.47 11.03
CA TRP A 471 6.14 28.48 9.96
C TRP A 471 5.82 29.10 8.60
N GLN A 472 4.97 30.14 8.55
CA GLN A 472 4.70 30.90 7.32
C GLN A 472 5.97 31.53 6.72
N ARG A 473 6.89 32.05 7.56
CA ARG A 473 8.20 32.54 7.08
C ARG A 473 9.08 31.40 6.58
N LEU A 474 9.17 30.30 7.32
CA LEU A 474 9.95 29.12 6.87
C LEU A 474 9.45 28.60 5.53
N ASP A 475 8.13 28.51 5.38
CA ASP A 475 7.45 28.11 4.16
C ASP A 475 7.80 29.04 2.98
N SER A 476 7.59 30.34 3.14
CA SER A 476 7.81 31.31 2.06
C SER A 476 9.28 31.55 1.72
N GLU A 477 10.19 31.53 2.71
CA GLU A 477 11.58 31.97 2.56
C GLU A 477 12.58 30.82 2.35
N LEU A 478 12.30 29.61 2.87
CA LEU A 478 13.26 28.51 2.94
C LEU A 478 12.77 27.20 2.30
N LEU A 479 11.53 26.78 2.60
CA LEU A 479 11.07 25.42 2.33
C LEU A 479 10.20 25.31 1.08
N GLY A 480 9.34 26.29 0.83
CA GLY A 480 8.26 26.18 -0.14
C GLY A 480 7.13 25.25 0.33
N PRO A 481 5.96 25.32 -0.34
CA PRO A 481 4.71 24.72 0.12
C PRO A 481 4.79 23.19 0.31
N ASP A 482 5.42 22.48 -0.64
CA ASP A 482 5.46 21.01 -0.61
C ASP A 482 6.37 20.48 0.50
N THR A 483 7.59 21.00 0.65
CA THR A 483 8.48 20.58 1.75
C THR A 483 7.88 20.93 3.12
N THR A 484 7.21 22.08 3.25
CA THR A 484 6.51 22.43 4.49
C THR A 484 5.38 21.45 4.79
N LEU A 485 4.58 21.07 3.79
CA LEU A 485 3.51 20.09 3.93
C LEU A 485 4.05 18.71 4.36
N ARG A 486 5.15 18.24 3.76
CA ARG A 486 5.81 16.98 4.13
C ARG A 486 6.35 17.02 5.57
N LEU A 487 6.96 18.13 5.98
CA LEU A 487 7.42 18.30 7.37
C LEU A 487 6.25 18.28 8.36
N MET A 488 5.15 18.97 8.07
CA MET A 488 3.95 18.92 8.90
C MET A 488 3.33 17.53 8.95
N THR A 489 3.34 16.81 7.83
CA THR A 489 2.89 15.42 7.74
C THR A 489 3.69 14.51 8.68
N ILE A 490 5.03 14.64 8.69
CA ILE A 490 5.90 13.94 9.64
C ILE A 490 5.54 14.33 11.08
N GLY A 491 5.33 15.62 11.33
CA GLY A 491 4.94 16.15 12.64
C GLY A 491 3.62 15.59 13.18
N GLY A 492 2.63 15.39 12.32
CA GLY A 492 1.35 14.79 12.70
C GLY A 492 1.37 13.27 12.75
N SER A 493 2.46 12.65 12.28
CA SER A 493 2.64 11.20 12.21
C SER A 493 3.74 10.72 13.15
N THR A 494 3.93 11.36 14.29
CA THR A 494 4.91 10.91 15.29
C THR A 494 4.35 9.80 16.18
N SER A 495 5.17 9.22 17.04
CA SER A 495 4.68 8.37 18.15
C SER A 495 3.90 9.14 19.22
N TYR A 496 4.04 10.47 19.25
CA TYR A 496 3.31 11.34 20.17
C TYR A 496 1.88 11.62 19.70
N THR A 497 1.65 11.71 18.39
CA THR A 497 0.34 12.03 17.79
C THR A 497 -0.45 10.80 17.32
N CYS A 498 0.12 9.59 17.40
CA CYS A 498 -0.51 8.36 16.87
C CYS A 498 -1.81 7.92 17.56
N HIS A 499 -2.22 8.58 18.65
CA HIS A 499 -3.50 8.33 19.32
C HIS A 499 -4.48 9.51 19.17
N TRP A 500 -4.16 10.50 18.33
CA TRP A 500 -4.98 11.68 18.13
C TRP A 500 -6.01 11.44 17.01
N TRP A 501 -7.13 12.15 17.09
CA TRP A 501 -8.13 12.19 16.02
C TRP A 501 -7.62 12.98 14.81
N GLY A 502 -8.03 12.58 13.60
CA GLY A 502 -7.58 13.16 12.34
C GLY A 502 -6.61 12.27 11.56
N GLN A 503 -6.31 11.07 12.07
CA GLN A 503 -5.61 10.03 11.31
C GLN A 503 -6.57 9.41 10.28
N GLY A 504 -6.09 9.09 9.09
CA GLY A 504 -6.85 8.36 8.07
C GLY A 504 -7.29 6.97 8.53
N ARG A 505 -6.58 6.39 9.52
CA ARG A 505 -6.95 5.14 10.21
C ARG A 505 -7.96 5.28 11.35
N TRP A 506 -8.44 6.48 11.65
CA TRP A 506 -9.22 6.75 12.86
C TRP A 506 -10.41 5.81 13.07
N ARG A 507 -11.21 5.57 12.02
CA ARG A 507 -12.36 4.65 12.11
C ARG A 507 -11.93 3.24 12.47
N ALA A 508 -10.92 2.69 11.78
CA ALA A 508 -10.40 1.35 12.05
C ALA A 508 -9.85 1.23 13.47
N ILE A 509 -9.17 2.27 13.98
CA ILE A 509 -8.71 2.32 15.38
C ILE A 509 -9.89 2.20 16.35
N CYS A 510 -10.96 2.96 16.11
CA CYS A 510 -12.16 2.93 16.95
C CYS A 510 -12.88 1.58 16.87
N GLU A 511 -12.98 0.99 15.68
CA GLU A 511 -13.57 -0.34 15.47
C GLU A 511 -12.84 -1.41 16.29
N GLU A 512 -11.51 -1.42 16.27
CA GLU A 512 -10.69 -2.36 17.04
C GLU A 512 -10.88 -2.17 18.56
N ILE A 513 -10.84 -0.93 19.06
CA ILE A 513 -11.03 -0.62 20.49
C ILE A 513 -12.43 -1.06 20.96
N VAL A 514 -13.47 -0.73 20.17
CA VAL A 514 -14.85 -1.06 20.51
C VAL A 514 -15.07 -2.58 20.47
N ARG A 515 -14.51 -3.27 19.47
CA ARG A 515 -14.60 -4.73 19.37
C ARG A 515 -13.95 -5.40 20.57
N ASP A 516 -12.71 -5.03 20.91
CA ASP A 516 -11.97 -5.62 22.03
C ASP A 516 -12.69 -5.36 23.37
N ALA A 517 -13.30 -4.20 23.54
CA ALA A 517 -14.12 -3.89 24.72
C ALA A 517 -15.37 -4.78 24.82
N VAL A 518 -16.09 -4.95 23.70
CA VAL A 518 -17.30 -5.79 23.63
C VAL A 518 -16.98 -7.26 23.87
N GLU A 519 -15.91 -7.77 23.26
CA GLU A 519 -15.46 -9.16 23.45
C GLU A 519 -15.04 -9.44 24.90
N ALA A 520 -14.46 -8.44 25.56
CA ALA A 520 -14.12 -8.51 26.99
C ALA A 520 -15.33 -8.27 27.93
N GLY A 521 -16.53 -8.00 27.39
CA GLY A 521 -17.76 -7.84 28.15
C GLY A 521 -17.91 -6.50 28.87
N PHE A 522 -17.20 -5.46 28.42
CA PHE A 522 -17.32 -4.11 28.98
C PHE A 522 -18.61 -3.44 28.52
N THR A 523 -19.18 -2.63 29.42
CA THR A 523 -20.36 -1.84 29.09
C THR A 523 -19.95 -0.64 28.25
N LEU A 524 -20.65 -0.43 27.12
CA LEU A 524 -20.46 0.75 26.29
C LEU A 524 -20.95 2.02 27.02
N PRO A 525 -20.39 3.20 26.74
CA PRO A 525 -20.82 4.43 27.38
C PRO A 525 -22.24 4.81 26.92
N GLN A 526 -23.03 5.44 27.80
CA GLN A 526 -24.34 5.97 27.43
C GLN A 526 -24.22 7.00 26.28
N PRO A 527 -25.13 7.00 25.29
CA PRO A 527 -26.32 6.15 25.15
C PRO A 527 -26.09 4.83 24.39
N TYR A 528 -24.84 4.46 24.13
CA TYR A 528 -24.47 3.35 23.25
C TYR A 528 -24.58 1.97 23.87
N ASP A 529 -24.66 1.88 25.20
CA ASP A 529 -25.07 0.68 25.92
C ASP A 529 -26.41 0.11 25.42
N SER A 530 -27.31 0.97 24.95
CA SER A 530 -28.62 0.59 24.41
C SER A 530 -28.68 0.60 22.88
N ARG A 531 -27.84 1.41 22.22
CA ARG A 531 -27.82 1.56 20.74
C ARG A 531 -26.89 0.57 20.04
N GLY A 532 -25.93 0.01 20.77
CA GLY A 532 -24.96 -0.97 20.26
C GLY A 532 -23.64 -0.36 19.75
N PRO A 533 -22.66 -1.23 19.45
CA PRO A 533 -21.31 -0.84 19.06
C PRO A 533 -21.24 -0.10 17.72
N ASP A 534 -22.03 -0.50 16.73
CA ASP A 534 -22.03 0.14 15.41
C ASP A 534 -22.41 1.62 15.51
N ALA A 535 -23.44 1.93 16.32
CA ALA A 535 -23.84 3.31 16.56
C ALA A 535 -22.75 4.12 17.30
N LEU A 536 -21.96 3.49 18.17
CA LEU A 536 -20.82 4.14 18.80
C LEU A 536 -19.74 4.45 17.77
N ILE A 537 -19.36 3.48 16.93
CA ILE A 537 -18.35 3.66 15.89
C ILE A 537 -18.73 4.82 14.96
N ASP A 538 -19.96 4.88 14.48
CA ASP A 538 -20.44 5.98 13.63
C ASP A 538 -20.43 7.32 14.38
N GLY A 539 -20.79 7.33 15.67
CA GLY A 539 -20.68 8.53 16.51
C GLY A 539 -19.22 9.00 16.68
N LEU A 540 -18.26 8.07 16.70
CA LEU A 540 -16.85 8.35 16.88
C LEU A 540 -16.16 8.93 15.63
N GLU A 541 -16.82 9.02 14.48
CA GLU A 541 -16.31 9.82 13.34
C GLU A 541 -16.18 11.31 13.69
N HIS A 542 -17.08 11.79 14.56
CA HIS A 542 -17.07 13.15 15.10
C HIS A 542 -16.97 13.12 16.64
N PRO A 543 -15.81 12.72 17.19
CA PRO A 543 -15.66 12.47 18.63
C PRO A 543 -15.82 13.74 19.47
N ASP A 544 -15.49 14.90 18.93
CA ASP A 544 -15.70 16.21 19.54
C ASP A 544 -17.19 16.60 19.67
N MET A 545 -18.11 15.92 18.99
CA MET A 545 -19.56 16.06 19.18
C MET A 545 -20.09 15.13 20.27
N GLN A 546 -19.28 14.18 20.74
CA GLN A 546 -19.69 13.20 21.75
C GLN A 546 -19.62 13.77 23.17
N SER A 547 -20.31 13.12 24.10
CA SER A 547 -20.29 13.52 25.51
C SER A 547 -18.91 13.32 26.14
N ASP A 548 -18.60 14.05 27.21
CA ASP A 548 -17.32 13.87 27.94
C ASP A 548 -17.18 12.43 28.46
N ALA A 549 -18.28 11.76 28.83
CA ALA A 549 -18.25 10.37 29.28
C ALA A 549 -17.88 9.38 28.15
N VAL A 550 -18.32 9.65 26.92
CA VAL A 550 -17.94 8.84 25.74
C VAL A 550 -16.47 9.04 25.41
N LEU A 551 -15.97 10.28 25.46
CA LEU A 551 -14.55 10.57 25.23
C LEU A 551 -13.66 9.98 26.32
N ASP A 552 -14.04 10.11 27.59
CA ASP A 552 -13.32 9.51 28.72
C ASP A 552 -13.21 7.99 28.57
N TRP A 553 -14.32 7.35 28.19
CA TRP A 553 -14.37 5.92 27.89
C TRP A 553 -13.45 5.53 26.73
N LEU A 554 -13.41 6.31 25.65
CA LEU A 554 -12.57 6.02 24.49
C LEU A 554 -11.07 6.22 24.80
N ILE A 555 -10.71 7.23 25.58
CA ILE A 555 -9.30 7.59 25.85
C ILE A 555 -8.64 6.56 26.77
N ASP A 556 -9.27 6.27 27.91
CA ASP A 556 -8.66 5.48 28.98
C ASP A 556 -9.46 4.23 29.36
N MET A 557 -10.75 4.15 29.00
CA MET A 557 -11.64 3.04 29.35
C MET A 557 -11.61 2.74 30.86
N PRO A 558 -12.16 3.65 31.71
CA PRO A 558 -11.82 3.74 33.14
C PRO A 558 -12.17 2.51 33.98
N GLU A 559 -13.06 1.64 33.50
CA GLU A 559 -13.42 0.38 34.18
C GLU A 559 -12.42 -0.76 33.92
N ALA A 560 -11.55 -0.62 32.93
CA ALA A 560 -10.65 -1.68 32.50
C ALA A 560 -9.45 -1.84 33.46
N PRO A 561 -9.05 -3.10 33.75
CA PRO A 561 -7.83 -3.35 34.51
C PRO A 561 -6.59 -2.98 33.69
N VAL A 562 -5.44 -2.86 34.36
CA VAL A 562 -4.14 -2.57 33.72
C VAL A 562 -3.76 -3.60 32.63
N SER A 563 -4.35 -4.80 32.66
CA SER A 563 -4.16 -5.84 31.65
C SER A 563 -4.99 -5.67 30.37
N GLY A 564 -5.82 -4.63 30.28
CA GLY A 564 -6.71 -4.37 29.15
C GLY A 564 -8.14 -4.90 29.36
N PRO A 565 -9.07 -4.57 28.45
CA PRO A 565 -8.91 -3.82 27.20
C PRO A 565 -8.47 -2.36 27.40
N HIS A 566 -7.86 -1.75 26.39
CA HIS A 566 -7.26 -0.41 26.48
C HIS A 566 -7.99 0.62 25.62
N GLY A 567 -8.07 1.87 26.06
CA GLY A 567 -8.47 3.00 25.22
C GLY A 567 -7.31 3.51 24.34
N LEU A 568 -7.55 4.59 23.60
CA LEU A 568 -6.62 5.22 22.64
C LEU A 568 -5.18 5.33 23.15
N ARG A 569 -5.00 5.69 24.42
CA ARG A 569 -3.69 5.96 25.00
C ARG A 569 -2.76 4.75 24.98
N HIS A 570 -3.31 3.54 25.08
CA HIS A 570 -2.53 2.31 25.26
C HIS A 570 -2.95 1.17 24.34
N HIS A 571 -3.96 1.36 23.49
CA HIS A 571 -4.44 0.30 22.62
C HIS A 571 -3.43 -0.04 21.51
N PRO A 572 -3.14 -1.32 21.23
CA PRO A 572 -2.24 -1.70 20.15
C PRO A 572 -2.67 -1.19 18.77
N ALA A 573 -3.97 -1.02 18.52
CA ALA A 573 -4.46 -0.50 17.24
C ALA A 573 -4.01 0.95 16.94
N THR A 574 -3.68 1.75 17.96
CA THR A 574 -3.11 3.10 17.75
C THR A 574 -1.64 3.06 17.36
N GLN A 575 -1.02 1.87 17.36
CA GLN A 575 0.31 1.73 16.81
C GLN A 575 0.26 1.87 15.28
N PRO A 576 1.20 2.63 14.71
CA PRO A 576 1.29 2.78 13.26
C PRO A 576 1.62 1.46 12.56
N LEU A 577 1.09 1.28 11.35
CA LEU A 577 1.53 0.21 10.46
C LEU A 577 2.89 0.60 9.88
N VAL A 578 3.90 -0.25 10.04
CA VAL A 578 5.25 -0.01 9.54
C VAL A 578 5.53 -1.02 8.43
N ARG A 579 5.80 -0.51 7.23
CA ARG A 579 6.25 -1.26 6.06
C ARG A 579 7.74 -1.54 6.14
N GLU A 580 8.17 -2.56 5.43
CA GLU A 580 9.56 -2.93 5.33
C GLU A 580 10.07 -2.67 3.92
N TYR A 581 11.22 -2.00 3.84
CA TYR A 581 11.96 -1.81 2.60
C TYR A 581 13.13 -2.79 2.56
N ASP A 582 13.18 -3.62 1.52
CA ASP A 582 14.20 -4.64 1.29
C ASP A 582 15.01 -4.29 0.03
N PRO A 583 16.20 -3.69 0.17
CA PRO A 583 17.04 -3.30 -0.97
C PRO A 583 17.74 -4.53 -1.55
N TRP A 584 17.11 -5.11 -2.56
CA TRP A 584 17.48 -6.40 -3.14
C TRP A 584 18.66 -6.34 -4.14
N TRP A 585 19.19 -5.16 -4.48
CA TRP A 585 20.31 -5.00 -5.43
C TRP A 585 21.71 -5.15 -4.81
N VAL A 586 21.82 -5.27 -3.48
CA VAL A 586 23.13 -5.50 -2.83
C VAL A 586 23.27 -6.97 -2.47
N THR A 587 23.46 -7.82 -3.49
CA THR A 587 24.14 -9.10 -3.24
C THR A 587 25.60 -8.81 -2.88
N PRO A 588 26.14 -9.34 -1.77
CA PRO A 588 27.57 -9.33 -1.56
C PRO A 588 28.19 -10.08 -2.73
N GLU A 589 29.04 -9.41 -3.53
CA GLU A 589 29.96 -10.13 -4.40
C GLU A 589 30.74 -11.12 -3.53
N GLY A 590 30.49 -12.41 -3.72
CA GLY A 590 31.19 -13.46 -2.99
C GLY A 590 32.65 -13.55 -3.41
N ASP A 591 33.54 -13.50 -2.43
CA ASP A 591 34.94 -13.99 -2.51
C ASP A 591 35.02 -15.50 -2.84
#